data_AF-A0A0B1U1K8-F1
#
_entry.id   AF-A0A0B1U1K8-F1
#
_cell.length_a   1.000
_cell.length_b   1.000
_cell.length_c   1.000
_cell.angle_alpha   90.00
_cell.angle_beta   90.00
_cell.angle_gamma   90.00
#
_symmetry.space_group_name_H-M   'P 1'
#
loop_
_entity.id
_entity.type
_entity.pdbx_description
1 polymer ?
#
loop_
_entity_poly.entity_id
_entity_poly.type
_entity_poly.pdbx_seq_one_letter_code
_entity_poly.pdbx_strand_id
1 'polypeptide(L)'
;MSDQKCACPCASYAPMTWIAGALGALFVLFMFFEATTIRWWIMLPIAIISLYLFHVQRGQTSGCEKSACCWGFWLVIAAVVLRDMCLSGQLVAAYCRLTAAGLPLHG
;
A
#
# COMPACT_ATOMS: atom_id res chain seq x y z
N MET A 1 32.75 -27.02 5.55
CA MET A 1 32.86 -25.69 4.93
C MET A 1 32.87 -24.67 6.05
N SER A 2 34.06 -24.17 6.33
CA SER A 2 34.28 -23.05 7.23
C SER A 2 33.72 -21.78 6.59
N ASP A 3 33.25 -20.89 7.47
CA ASP A 3 33.45 -19.43 7.44
C ASP A 3 32.20 -18.57 7.60
N GLN A 4 32.38 -17.60 8.48
CA GLN A 4 31.55 -16.43 8.76
C GLN A 4 30.36 -16.61 9.71
N LYS A 5 30.69 -16.55 11.01
CA LYS A 5 30.03 -15.59 11.90
C LYS A 5 30.12 -14.20 11.26
N CYS A 6 29.15 -13.83 10.42
CA CYS A 6 28.88 -12.43 10.17
C CYS A 6 28.04 -11.91 11.33
N ALA A 7 28.75 -11.31 12.29
CA ALA A 7 28.18 -10.33 13.19
C ALA A 7 27.56 -9.21 12.33
N CYS A 8 26.24 -9.20 12.17
CA CYS A 8 25.46 -8.07 11.65
C CYS A 8 24.23 -7.93 12.55
N PRO A 9 23.93 -6.71 13.02
CA PRO A 9 23.26 -6.50 14.29
C PRO A 9 21.80 -6.98 14.26
N CYS A 10 21.33 -7.47 15.39
CA CYS A 10 19.91 -7.75 15.70
C CYS A 10 18.99 -6.50 15.63
N ALA A 11 19.45 -5.44 14.96
CA ALA A 11 18.80 -4.14 14.78
C ALA A 11 18.67 -3.72 13.31
N SER A 12 19.22 -4.49 12.36
CA SER A 12 19.13 -4.17 10.93
C SER A 12 18.02 -5.01 10.30
N TYR A 13 16.84 -4.42 10.16
CA TYR A 13 15.78 -4.93 9.28
C TYR A 13 16.37 -5.27 7.91
N ALA A 14 15.91 -6.37 7.30
CA ALA A 14 16.34 -6.73 5.96
C ALA A 14 16.15 -5.53 5.02
N PRO A 15 17.06 -5.27 4.06
CA PRO A 15 16.89 -4.16 3.12
C PRO A 15 15.55 -4.27 2.37
N MET A 16 15.08 -5.49 2.21
CA MET A 16 13.80 -5.81 1.59
C MET A 16 12.59 -5.31 2.43
N THR A 17 12.64 -5.39 3.77
CA THR A 17 11.56 -4.89 4.65
C THR A 17 11.50 -3.37 4.65
N TRP A 18 12.66 -2.71 4.56
CA TRP A 18 12.74 -1.27 4.32
C TRP A 18 12.15 -0.85 2.98
N ILE A 19 12.45 -1.56 1.90
CA ILE A 19 11.88 -1.29 0.57
C ILE A 19 10.36 -1.47 0.58
N ALA A 20 9.86 -2.55 1.21
CA ALA A 20 8.43 -2.80 1.33
C ALA A 20 7.72 -1.70 2.15
N GLY A 21 8.34 -1.27 3.25
CA GLY A 21 7.87 -0.14 4.07
C GLY A 21 7.87 1.18 3.31
N ALA A 22 8.94 1.48 2.58
CA ALA A 22 9.04 2.69 1.77
C ALA A 22 7.98 2.71 0.65
N LEU A 23 7.75 1.58 -0.03
CA LEU A 23 6.68 1.44 -1.03
C LEU A 23 5.28 1.62 -0.43
N GLY A 24 5.04 1.04 0.75
CA GLY A 24 3.77 1.19 1.47
C GLY A 24 3.54 2.63 1.94
N ALA A 25 4.56 3.28 2.51
CA ALA A 25 4.50 4.68 2.91
C ALA A 25 4.31 5.62 1.71
N LEU A 26 4.98 5.34 0.58
CA LEU A 26 4.81 6.07 -0.66
C LEU A 26 3.38 5.95 -1.19
N PHE A 27 2.77 4.76 -1.12
CA PHE A 27 1.37 4.56 -1.49
C PHE A 27 0.43 5.41 -0.62
N VAL A 28 0.64 5.44 0.70
CA VAL A 28 -0.15 6.28 1.61
C VAL A 28 0.04 7.76 1.30
N LEU A 29 1.29 8.21 1.11
CA LEU A 29 1.57 9.61 0.75
C LEU A 29 0.89 10.00 -0.57
N PHE A 30 0.95 9.15 -1.60
CA PHE A 30 0.24 9.40 -2.85
C PHE A 30 -1.27 9.49 -2.67
N MET A 31 -1.86 8.70 -1.76
CA MET A 31 -3.28 8.83 -1.42
C MET A 31 -3.62 10.20 -0.79
N PHE A 32 -2.73 10.78 0.03
CA PHE A 32 -2.93 12.09 0.67
C PHE A 32 -2.65 13.28 -0.26
N PHE A 33 -1.59 13.21 -1.07
CA PHE A 33 -1.22 14.31 -1.96
C PHE A 33 -2.12 14.41 -3.18
N GLU A 34 -2.64 13.29 -3.68
CA GLU A 34 -3.26 13.24 -4.99
C GLU A 34 -4.35 12.18 -5.08
N ALA A 35 -5.50 12.44 -4.47
CA ALA A 35 -6.69 11.60 -4.65
C ALA A 35 -7.12 11.49 -6.13
N THR A 36 -6.60 12.33 -7.05
CA THR A 36 -7.08 12.40 -8.44
C THR A 36 -6.00 12.52 -9.54
N THR A 37 -4.77 12.96 -9.28
CA THR A 37 -3.83 13.28 -10.40
C THR A 37 -2.85 12.15 -10.73
N ILE A 38 -2.53 11.27 -9.78
CA ILE A 38 -1.74 10.06 -10.10
C ILE A 38 -2.67 9.02 -10.71
N ARG A 39 -2.35 8.58 -11.93
CA ARG A 39 -3.10 7.53 -12.64
C ARG A 39 -3.25 6.31 -11.74
N TRP A 40 -4.49 5.88 -11.52
CA TRP A 40 -4.83 4.71 -10.70
C TRP A 40 -4.06 3.46 -11.10
N TRP A 41 -3.73 3.32 -12.39
CA TRP A 41 -2.88 2.27 -12.96
C TRP A 41 -1.45 2.22 -12.40
N ILE A 42 -0.93 3.28 -11.76
CA ILE A 42 0.40 3.32 -11.13
C ILE A 42 0.30 3.02 -9.63
N MET A 43 -0.69 3.59 -8.95
CA MET A 43 -0.89 3.35 -7.51
C MET A 43 -1.21 1.89 -7.18
N LEU A 44 -2.03 1.24 -8.00
CA LEU A 44 -2.47 -0.14 -7.78
C LEU A 44 -1.32 -1.16 -7.86
N PRO A 45 -0.44 -1.16 -8.89
CA PRO A 45 0.71 -2.05 -8.91
C PRO A 45 1.72 -1.76 -7.80
N ILE A 46 1.89 -0.49 -7.37
CA ILE A 46 2.75 -0.17 -6.21
C ILE A 46 2.24 -0.86 -4.94
N ALA A 47 0.92 -0.78 -4.69
CA ALA A 47 0.30 -1.48 -3.56
C ALA A 47 0.46 -3.01 -3.67
N ILE A 48 0.24 -3.58 -4.86
CA ILE A 48 0.40 -5.03 -5.10
C ILE A 48 1.85 -5.47 -4.83
N ILE A 49 2.84 -4.73 -5.35
CA ILE A 49 4.26 -5.06 -5.17
C ILE A 49 4.63 -4.97 -3.69
N SER A 50 4.16 -3.92 -2.98
CA SER A 50 4.37 -3.79 -1.54
C SER A 50 3.79 -4.99 -0.77
N LEU A 51 2.53 -5.38 -1.07
CA LEU A 51 1.88 -6.54 -0.45
C LEU A 51 2.61 -7.85 -0.75
N TYR A 52 3.07 -8.04 -1.98
CA TYR A 52 3.82 -9.22 -2.39
C TYR A 52 5.14 -9.33 -1.63
N LEU A 53 5.90 -8.23 -1.52
CA LEU A 53 7.15 -8.20 -0.77
C LEU A 53 6.93 -8.48 0.72
N PHE A 54 5.91 -7.88 1.33
CA PHE A 54 5.55 -8.16 2.71
C PHE A 54 5.11 -9.61 2.92
N HIS A 55 4.38 -10.20 1.98
CA HIS A 55 3.96 -11.61 2.04
C HIS A 55 5.16 -12.57 1.98
N VAL A 56 6.08 -12.36 1.04
CA VAL A 56 7.29 -13.18 0.90
C VAL A 56 8.17 -13.04 2.14
N GLN A 57 8.39 -11.83 2.65
CA GLN A 57 9.19 -11.60 3.85
C GLN A 57 8.60 -12.25 5.09
N ARG A 58 7.28 -12.24 5.26
CA ARG A 58 6.59 -12.88 6.39
C ARG A 58 6.87 -14.38 6.51
N GLY A 59 7.16 -15.04 5.39
CA GLY A 59 7.53 -16.46 5.32
C GLY A 59 9.01 -16.73 5.59
N GLN A 60 9.88 -15.74 5.38
CA GLN A 60 11.34 -15.86 5.48
C GLN A 60 11.92 -15.27 6.78
N THR A 61 11.18 -14.39 7.47
CA THR A 61 11.65 -13.70 8.69
C THR A 61 11.01 -14.26 9.96
N SER A 62 11.73 -14.15 11.08
CA SER A 62 11.29 -14.59 12.42
C SER A 62 11.53 -13.50 13.47
N GLY A 63 10.72 -13.46 14.53
CA GLY A 63 10.86 -12.48 15.62
C GLY A 63 10.14 -11.14 15.35
N CYS A 64 10.71 -10.03 15.83
CA CYS A 64 10.10 -8.69 15.74
C CYS A 64 9.85 -8.24 14.29
N GLU A 65 10.72 -8.63 13.35
CA GLU A 65 10.56 -8.30 11.93
C GLU A 65 9.30 -8.92 11.32
N LYS A 66 8.94 -10.14 11.73
CA LYS A 66 7.70 -10.78 11.29
C LYS A 66 6.46 -10.02 11.76
N SER A 67 6.50 -9.47 12.98
CA SER A 67 5.43 -8.63 13.51
C SER A 67 5.32 -7.32 12.73
N ALA A 68 6.44 -6.64 12.48
CA ALA A 68 6.46 -5.41 11.68
C ALA A 68 5.94 -5.63 10.25
N CYS A 69 6.36 -6.69 9.56
CA CYS A 69 5.84 -7.07 8.23
C CYS A 69 4.35 -7.42 8.29
N CYS A 70 3.90 -8.07 9.36
CA CYS A 70 2.50 -8.42 9.58
C CYS A 70 1.62 -7.17 9.70
N TRP A 71 2.05 -6.22 10.52
CA TRP A 71 1.37 -4.94 10.67
C TRP A 71 1.43 -4.12 9.38
N GLY A 72 2.59 -4.04 8.72
CA GLY A 72 2.76 -3.36 7.43
C GLY A 72 1.85 -3.91 6.34
N PHE A 73 1.74 -5.24 6.24
CA PHE A 73 0.82 -5.90 5.31
C PHE A 73 -0.64 -5.50 5.53
N TRP A 74 -1.10 -5.53 6.79
CA TRP A 74 -2.46 -5.12 7.13
C TRP A 74 -2.72 -3.63 6.93
N LEU A 75 -1.73 -2.77 7.21
CA LEU A 75 -1.83 -1.33 6.95
C LEU A 75 -1.98 -1.01 5.47
N VAL A 76 -1.23 -1.69 4.59
CA VAL A 76 -1.36 -1.49 3.14
C VAL A 76 -2.74 -1.93 2.66
N ILE A 77 -3.28 -3.06 3.15
CA ILE A 77 -4.65 -3.48 2.85
C ILE A 77 -5.67 -2.44 3.31
N ALA A 78 -5.56 -1.96 4.54
CA ALA A 78 -6.46 -0.94 5.08
C ALA A 78 -6.42 0.35 4.25
N ALA A 79 -5.24 0.77 3.80
CA ALA A 79 -5.08 1.93 2.93
C ALA A 79 -5.72 1.72 1.54
N VAL A 80 -5.62 0.52 0.97
CA VAL A 80 -6.29 0.18 -0.30
C VAL A 80 -7.82 0.24 -0.16
N VAL A 81 -8.37 -0.28 0.95
CA VAL A 81 -9.81 -0.22 1.23
C VAL A 81 -10.27 1.22 1.44
N LEU A 82 -9.51 2.01 2.21
CA LEU A 82 -9.83 3.42 2.44
C LEU A 82 -9.84 4.20 1.11
N ARG A 83 -8.89 3.92 0.21
CA ARG A 83 -8.86 4.51 -1.14
C ARG A 83 -10.13 4.18 -1.93
N ASP A 84 -10.58 2.94 -1.89
CA ASP A 84 -11.78 2.50 -2.59
C ASP A 84 -13.05 3.18 -2.05
N MET A 85 -13.14 3.33 -0.72
CA MET A 85 -14.21 4.10 -0.08
C MET A 85 -14.18 5.59 -0.46
N CYS A 86 -13.00 6.22 -0.49
CA CYS A 86 -12.86 7.62 -0.92
C CYS A 86 -13.26 7.82 -2.39
N LEU A 87 -12.84 6.91 -3.28
CA LEU A 87 -13.24 6.95 -4.70
C LEU A 87 -14.74 6.77 -4.87
N SER A 88 -15.32 5.79 -4.18
CA SER A 88 -16.77 5.55 -4.20
C SER A 88 -17.55 6.78 -3.70
N GLY A 89 -17.08 7.43 -2.63
CA GLY A 89 -17.67 8.66 -2.11
C GLY A 89 -17.59 9.83 -3.10
N GLN A 90 -16.44 10.01 -3.76
CA GLN A 90 -16.30 11.02 -4.82
C GLN A 90 -17.20 10.73 -6.03
N LEU A 91 -17.33 9.46 -6.40
CA LEU A 91 -18.18 9.04 -7.52
C LEU A 91 -19.65 9.33 -7.22
N VAL A 92 -20.12 9.01 -6.00
CA VAL A 92 -21.48 9.33 -5.55
C VAL A 92 -21.71 10.84 -5.50
N ALA A 93 -20.75 11.62 -4.98
CA ALA A 93 -20.85 13.07 -4.95
C ALA A 93 -20.91 13.68 -6.37
N ALA A 94 -20.10 13.16 -7.30
CA ALA A 94 -20.13 13.56 -8.70
C ALA A 94 -21.46 13.18 -9.37
N TYR A 95 -21.96 11.96 -9.11
CA TYR A 95 -23.23 11.48 -9.60
C TYR A 95 -24.40 12.35 -9.11
N CYS A 96 -24.47 12.65 -7.81
CA CYS A 96 -25.48 13.54 -7.25
C CYS A 96 -25.44 14.94 -7.90
N ARG A 97 -24.26 15.49 -8.20
CA ARG A 97 -24.12 16.76 -8.91
C ARG A 97 -24.62 16.69 -10.35
N LEU A 98 -24.37 15.59 -11.05
CA LEU A 98 -24.86 15.37 -12.42
C LEU A 98 -26.38 15.23 -12.46
N THR A 99 -26.95 14.47 -11.52
CA THR A 99 -28.41 14.33 -11.39
C THR A 99 -29.06 15.67 -11.03
N ALA A 100 -28.46 16.44 -10.12
CA ALA A 100 -28.94 17.79 -9.78
C ALA A 100 -28.82 18.79 -10.93
N ALA A 101 -27.88 18.58 -11.86
CA ALA A 101 -27.74 19.37 -13.08
C ALA A 101 -28.72 18.97 -14.21
N GLY A 102 -29.58 17.96 -13.99
CA GLY A 102 -30.60 17.54 -14.94
C GLY A 102 -30.07 16.82 -16.20
N LEU A 103 -28.82 16.36 -16.18
CA LEU A 103 -28.23 15.61 -17.29
C LEU A 103 -28.74 14.16 -17.28
N PRO A 104 -29.36 13.66 -18.36
CA PRO A 104 -29.82 12.28 -18.43
C PRO A 104 -28.63 11.32 -18.40
N LEU A 105 -28.63 10.42 -17.40
CA LEU A 105 -27.57 9.42 -17.15
C LEU A 105 -27.71 8.15 -18.02
N HIS A 106 -28.45 8.23 -19.12
CA HIS A 106 -28.55 7.16 -20.11
C HIS A 106 -27.82 7.57 -21.39
N GLY A 107 -26.67 6.93 -21.62
CA GLY A 107 -25.95 6.87 -22.88
C GLY A 107 -25.37 5.47 -23.03
#